data_AF-A0AAW6WR09-F1
#
_entry.id   AF-A0AAW6WR09-F1
#
_cell.length_a   1.000
_cell.length_b   1.000
_cell.length_c   1.000
_cell.angle_alpha   90.00
_cell.angle_beta   90.00
_cell.angle_gamma   90.00
#
_symmetry.space_group_name_H-M   'P 1'
#
loop_
_entity.id
_entity.type
_entity.pdbx_description
1 polymer ?
#
loop_
_entity_poly.entity_id
_entity_poly.type
_entity_poly.pdbx_seq_one_letter_code
_entity_poly.pdbx_strand_id
1 'polypeptide(L)'
;MIRTSFIATALVALVGLTAAAPVMANDVRIEQYGWSNSAGGAQEGYANRIRTYQNGGYNHIVGHQYGRHNLSAVGQEGNDNYGATYQNGNRNIAGIGQFGSNHTTILTQDGNGNIAAGVQVGHGCSANVSQGGNGNVAAFVQACP
;
A
#
# COMPACT_ATOMS: atom_id res chain seq x y z
N MET A 1 -0.56 67.25 -22.45
CA MET A 1 0.51 66.60 -21.67
C MET A 1 0.12 66.77 -20.20
N ILE A 2 -0.15 65.80 -19.34
CA ILE A 2 0.11 64.36 -19.24
C ILE A 2 -1.14 63.75 -18.54
N ARG A 3 -1.58 62.58 -19.01
CA ARG A 3 -2.61 61.75 -18.33
C ARG A 3 -1.93 61.01 -17.18
N THR A 4 -2.53 61.00 -16.00
CA THR A 4 -2.13 60.07 -14.92
C THR A 4 -3.36 59.53 -14.21
N SER A 5 -3.85 58.40 -14.73
CA SER A 5 -4.79 57.54 -14.02
C SER A 5 -4.07 56.87 -12.86
N PHE A 6 -4.59 57.03 -11.64
CA PHE A 6 -4.21 56.19 -10.52
C PHE A 6 -5.27 55.11 -10.37
N ILE A 7 -4.97 53.92 -10.88
CA ILE A 7 -5.76 52.72 -10.61
C ILE A 7 -5.40 52.29 -9.19
N ALA A 8 -6.31 52.52 -8.24
CA ALA A 8 -6.22 51.95 -6.91
C ALA A 8 -6.54 50.45 -7.00
N THR A 9 -5.50 49.62 -7.05
CA THR A 9 -5.62 48.17 -6.93
C THR A 9 -6.03 47.82 -5.50
N ALA A 10 -7.28 47.41 -5.32
CA ALA A 10 -7.76 46.82 -4.09
C ALA A 10 -7.03 45.48 -3.85
N LEU A 11 -6.17 45.45 -2.83
CA LEU A 11 -5.53 44.22 -2.35
C LEU A 11 -6.61 43.39 -1.64
N VAL A 12 -7.22 42.44 -2.34
CA VAL A 12 -8.07 41.44 -1.71
C VAL A 12 -7.16 40.49 -0.94
N ALA A 13 -7.09 40.67 0.38
CA ALA A 13 -6.52 39.66 1.28
C ALA A 13 -7.45 38.45 1.25
N LEU A 14 -7.14 37.48 0.39
CA LEU A 14 -7.76 36.18 0.40
C LEU A 14 -7.33 35.50 1.71
N VAL A 15 -8.16 35.62 2.76
CA VAL A 15 -8.10 34.72 3.90
C VAL A 15 -8.55 33.36 3.39
N GLY A 16 -7.65 32.69 2.67
CA GLY A 16 -7.81 31.29 2.33
C GLY A 16 -7.78 30.55 3.65
N LEU A 17 -8.96 30.16 4.14
CA LEU A 17 -9.07 29.13 5.16
C LEU A 17 -8.15 27.99 4.71
N THR A 18 -7.04 27.79 5.40
CA THR A 18 -6.32 26.52 5.36
C THR A 18 -7.20 25.53 6.13
N ALA A 19 -8.33 25.17 5.53
CA ALA A 19 -8.85 23.84 5.68
C ALA A 19 -7.73 22.96 5.12
N ALA A 20 -6.77 22.58 5.98
CA ALA A 20 -6.02 21.38 5.78
C ALA A 20 -7.10 20.31 5.65
N ALA A 21 -7.50 20.02 4.41
CA ALA A 21 -8.39 18.93 4.13
C ALA A 21 -7.75 17.74 4.87
N PRO A 22 -8.46 17.10 5.82
CA PRO A 22 -7.90 15.94 6.46
C PRO A 22 -7.47 15.02 5.32
N VAL A 23 -6.20 14.61 5.30
CA VAL A 23 -5.66 13.73 4.25
C VAL A 23 -6.38 12.40 4.40
N MET A 24 -7.59 12.32 3.83
CA MET A 24 -8.51 11.18 3.87
C MET A 24 -8.49 10.44 2.54
N ALA A 25 -7.53 10.77 1.67
CA ALA A 25 -7.30 10.07 0.42
C ALA A 25 -6.71 8.69 0.73
N ASN A 26 -7.23 7.68 0.03
CA ASN A 26 -6.54 6.40 -0.04
C ASN A 26 -5.23 6.61 -0.81
N ASP A 27 -4.13 6.06 -0.30
CA ASP A 27 -2.78 6.26 -0.84
C ASP A 27 -2.27 4.92 -1.38
N VAL A 28 -2.09 4.84 -2.71
CA VAL A 28 -1.40 3.73 -3.36
C VAL A 28 -0.07 4.24 -3.86
N ARG A 29 1.02 3.70 -3.29
CA ARG A 29 2.37 3.96 -3.77
C ARG A 29 2.99 2.66 -4.27
N ILE A 30 3.32 2.65 -5.55
CA ILE A 30 3.94 1.52 -6.24
C ILE A 30 5.31 1.98 -6.75
N GLU A 31 6.37 1.35 -6.27
CA GLU A 31 7.74 1.57 -6.74
C GLU A 31 8.24 0.28 -7.38
N GLN A 32 8.55 0.33 -8.68
CA GLN A 32 9.00 -0.82 -9.45
C GLN A 32 10.36 -0.52 -10.09
N TYR A 33 11.32 -1.40 -9.86
CA TYR A 33 12.66 -1.39 -10.43
C TYR A 33 12.91 -2.73 -11.13
N GLY A 34 13.50 -2.72 -12.32
CA GLY A 34 13.79 -3.92 -13.11
C GLY A 34 12.85 -4.14 -14.30
N TRP A 35 12.66 -5.38 -14.74
CA TRP A 35 12.04 -5.70 -16.04
C TRP A 35 10.71 -6.46 -15.90
N SER A 36 9.65 -5.99 -16.56
CA SER A 36 8.33 -6.67 -16.63
C SER A 36 7.62 -6.91 -15.28
N ASN A 37 7.86 -6.08 -14.27
CA ASN A 37 7.07 -6.14 -13.03
C ASN A 37 5.65 -5.60 -13.26
N SER A 38 4.67 -6.15 -12.55
CA SER A 38 3.27 -5.72 -12.57
C SER A 38 2.77 -5.55 -11.13
N ALA A 39 2.09 -4.43 -10.88
CA ALA A 39 1.49 -4.15 -9.59
C ALA A 39 0.13 -3.49 -9.81
N GLY A 40 -0.86 -3.94 -9.05
CA GLY A 40 -2.23 -3.42 -9.10
C GLY A 40 -2.86 -3.41 -7.72
N GLY A 41 -3.87 -2.59 -7.55
CA GLY A 41 -4.65 -2.61 -6.33
C GLY A 41 -5.90 -1.77 -6.38
N ALA A 42 -6.86 -2.10 -5.53
CA ALA A 42 -8.08 -1.34 -5.32
C ALA A 42 -8.23 -1.00 -3.84
N GLN A 43 -8.56 0.26 -3.55
CA GLN A 43 -8.85 0.74 -2.21
C GLN A 43 -10.25 1.31 -2.17
N GLU A 44 -11.12 0.71 -1.37
CA GLU A 44 -12.49 1.17 -1.15
C GLU A 44 -12.67 1.54 0.32
N GLY A 45 -13.07 2.79 0.59
CA GLY A 45 -13.27 3.33 1.93
C GLY A 45 -12.33 4.49 2.26
N TYR A 46 -11.93 4.66 3.53
CA TYR A 46 -11.30 5.90 4.03
C TYR A 46 -9.88 5.68 4.57
N ALA A 47 -8.93 6.51 4.13
CA ALA A 47 -7.54 6.54 4.62
C ALA A 47 -6.81 5.18 4.59
N ASN A 48 -7.11 4.36 3.60
CA ASN A 48 -6.39 3.11 3.34
C ASN A 48 -5.06 3.42 2.65
N ARG A 49 -4.02 2.64 2.94
CA ARG A 49 -2.70 2.81 2.35
C ARG A 49 -2.11 1.49 1.86
N ILE A 50 -1.77 1.43 0.57
CA ILE A 50 -1.02 0.35 -0.05
C ILE A 50 0.36 0.90 -0.42
N ARG A 51 1.41 0.25 0.08
CA ARG A 51 2.78 0.47 -0.37
C ARG A 51 3.28 -0.82 -1.00
N THR A 52 3.74 -0.73 -2.24
CA THR A 52 4.40 -1.84 -2.90
C THR A 52 5.77 -1.39 -3.39
N TYR A 53 6.75 -2.25 -3.19
CA TYR A 53 8.11 -2.09 -3.65
C TYR A 53 8.50 -3.39 -4.37
N GLN A 54 8.84 -3.30 -5.65
CA GLN A 54 9.31 -4.43 -6.46
C GLN A 54 10.68 -4.08 -7.03
N ASN A 55 11.66 -4.96 -6.82
CA ASN A 55 12.98 -4.85 -7.41
C ASN A 55 13.39 -6.18 -8.05
N GLY A 56 13.46 -6.22 -9.38
CA GLY A 56 13.85 -7.39 -10.15
C GLY A 56 12.95 -7.66 -11.37
N GLY A 57 12.79 -8.91 -11.79
CA GLY A 57 12.09 -9.29 -13.01
C GLY A 57 10.77 -10.03 -12.78
N TYR A 58 9.72 -9.74 -13.57
CA TYR A 58 8.46 -10.50 -13.57
C TYR A 58 7.73 -10.63 -12.22
N ASN A 59 7.96 -9.71 -11.30
CA ASN A 59 7.27 -9.74 -10.02
C ASN A 59 5.83 -9.22 -10.17
N HIS A 60 4.87 -9.85 -9.49
CA HIS A 60 3.46 -9.49 -9.52
C HIS A 60 2.89 -9.22 -8.12
N ILE A 61 2.25 -8.06 -7.93
CA ILE A 61 1.55 -7.72 -6.67
C ILE A 61 0.12 -7.28 -6.93
N VAL A 62 -0.81 -7.80 -6.12
CA VAL A 62 -2.21 -7.36 -6.07
C VAL A 62 -2.61 -6.98 -4.64
N GLY A 63 -3.06 -5.74 -4.43
CA GLY A 63 -3.53 -5.26 -3.14
C GLY A 63 -4.99 -4.81 -3.15
N HIS A 64 -5.85 -5.43 -2.36
CA HIS A 64 -7.23 -5.00 -2.16
C HIS A 64 -7.48 -4.61 -0.70
N GLN A 65 -7.95 -3.38 -0.47
CA GLN A 65 -8.32 -2.90 0.86
C GLN A 65 -9.76 -2.37 0.84
N TYR A 66 -10.61 -3.00 1.64
CA TYR A 66 -12.00 -2.58 1.85
C TYR A 66 -12.17 -2.16 3.31
N GLY A 67 -12.59 -0.91 3.56
CA GLY A 67 -12.86 -0.37 4.90
C GLY A 67 -12.07 0.90 5.24
N ARG A 68 -11.67 1.08 6.50
CA ARG A 68 -11.03 2.33 6.96
C ARG A 68 -9.69 2.10 7.65
N HIS A 69 -8.70 2.95 7.35
CA HIS A 69 -7.38 2.97 7.98
C HIS A 69 -6.60 1.65 7.85
N ASN A 70 -6.79 0.90 6.77
CA ASN A 70 -6.00 -0.30 6.52
C ASN A 70 -4.63 0.07 5.94
N LEU A 71 -3.58 -0.62 6.36
CA LEU A 71 -2.22 -0.47 5.86
C LEU A 71 -1.72 -1.80 5.29
N SER A 72 -1.26 -1.79 4.05
CA SER A 72 -0.62 -2.92 3.39
C SER A 72 0.74 -2.48 2.87
N ALA A 73 1.77 -3.26 3.15
CA ALA A 73 3.13 -3.06 2.67
C ALA A 73 3.65 -4.37 2.07
N VAL A 74 3.98 -4.38 0.78
CA VAL A 74 4.52 -5.55 0.09
C VAL A 74 5.86 -5.18 -0.55
N GLY A 75 6.91 -5.90 -0.19
CA GLY A 75 8.24 -5.82 -0.79
C GLY A 75 8.58 -7.11 -1.49
N GLN A 76 8.96 -7.05 -2.77
CA GLN A 76 9.47 -8.17 -3.54
C GLN A 76 10.83 -7.83 -4.12
N GLU A 77 11.83 -8.64 -3.84
CA GLU A 77 13.18 -8.53 -4.37
C GLU A 77 13.58 -9.86 -5.03
N GLY A 78 13.89 -9.83 -6.32
CA GLY A 78 14.26 -10.99 -7.13
C GLY A 78 13.33 -11.23 -8.31
N ASN A 79 13.08 -12.49 -8.70
CA ASN A 79 12.39 -12.81 -9.96
C ASN A 79 11.14 -13.68 -9.77
N ASP A 80 10.08 -13.45 -10.56
CA ASP A 80 8.86 -14.27 -10.58
C ASP A 80 8.16 -14.41 -9.22
N ASN A 81 8.22 -13.38 -8.37
CA ASN A 81 7.52 -13.41 -7.08
C ASN A 81 6.08 -12.91 -7.23
N TYR A 82 5.13 -13.62 -6.62
CA TYR A 82 3.72 -13.28 -6.55
C TYR A 82 3.30 -12.97 -5.10
N GLY A 83 2.65 -11.82 -4.92
CA GLY A 83 2.13 -11.36 -3.64
C GLY A 83 0.70 -10.84 -3.78
N ALA A 84 -0.22 -11.32 -2.95
CA ALA A 84 -1.57 -10.78 -2.86
C ALA A 84 -1.94 -10.43 -1.42
N THR A 85 -2.47 -9.23 -1.20
CA THR A 85 -3.01 -8.81 0.11
C THR A 85 -4.47 -8.41 -0.02
N TYR A 86 -5.33 -9.03 0.79
CA TYR A 86 -6.75 -8.71 0.92
C TYR A 86 -7.04 -8.30 2.36
N GLN A 87 -7.44 -7.05 2.59
CA GLN A 87 -7.81 -6.56 3.91
C GLN A 87 -9.26 -6.06 3.88
N ASN A 88 -10.14 -6.72 4.63
CA ASN A 88 -11.52 -6.33 4.84
C ASN A 88 -11.74 -5.94 6.30
N GLY A 89 -12.18 -4.70 6.54
CA GLY A 89 -12.46 -4.17 7.88
C GLY A 89 -11.66 -2.92 8.22
N ASN A 90 -11.42 -2.64 9.50
CA ASN A 90 -10.79 -1.39 9.93
C ASN A 90 -9.47 -1.60 10.68
N ARG A 91 -8.49 -0.73 10.43
CA ARG A 91 -7.19 -0.71 11.11
C ARG A 91 -6.39 -2.01 10.98
N ASN A 92 -6.55 -2.74 9.87
CA ASN A 92 -5.74 -3.93 9.60
C ASN A 92 -4.36 -3.53 9.06
N ILE A 93 -3.32 -4.24 9.47
CA ILE A 93 -1.93 -4.04 9.04
C ILE A 93 -1.42 -5.34 8.42
N ALA A 94 -0.97 -5.26 7.17
CA ALA A 94 -0.40 -6.38 6.41
C ALA A 94 1.01 -6.02 5.93
N GLY A 95 1.94 -6.95 6.11
CA GLY A 95 3.32 -6.86 5.63
C GLY A 95 3.73 -8.14 4.91
N ILE A 96 4.24 -8.04 3.68
CA ILE A 96 4.85 -9.17 2.97
C ILE A 96 6.24 -8.75 2.48
N GLY A 97 7.26 -9.57 2.74
CA GLY A 97 8.59 -9.47 2.16
C GLY A 97 8.95 -10.77 1.44
N GLN A 98 9.27 -10.72 0.16
CA GLN A 98 9.72 -11.89 -0.61
C GLN A 98 11.11 -11.58 -1.18
N PHE A 99 12.10 -12.40 -0.85
CA PHE A 99 13.50 -12.23 -1.25
C PHE A 99 14.00 -13.51 -1.93
N GLY A 100 14.14 -13.47 -3.25
CA GLY A 100 14.53 -14.64 -4.04
C GLY A 100 13.62 -14.83 -5.24
N SER A 101 13.29 -16.07 -5.58
CA SER A 101 12.52 -16.35 -6.80
C SER A 101 11.38 -17.33 -6.64
N ASN A 102 10.36 -17.14 -7.47
CA ASN A 102 9.20 -18.01 -7.56
C ASN A 102 8.42 -18.13 -6.23
N HIS A 103 8.39 -17.07 -5.43
CA HIS A 103 7.64 -17.03 -4.17
C HIS A 103 6.16 -16.73 -4.41
N THR A 104 5.28 -17.36 -3.64
CA THR A 104 3.85 -17.05 -3.61
C THR A 104 3.43 -16.74 -2.18
N THR A 105 2.91 -15.53 -1.93
CA THR A 105 2.28 -15.19 -0.66
C THR A 105 0.89 -14.64 -0.90
N ILE A 106 -0.10 -15.19 -0.19
CA ILE A 106 -1.46 -14.66 -0.12
C ILE A 106 -1.75 -14.35 1.34
N LEU A 107 -2.12 -13.11 1.62
CA LEU A 107 -2.45 -12.64 2.96
C LEU A 107 -3.87 -12.06 2.95
N THR A 108 -4.74 -12.65 3.74
CA THR A 108 -6.14 -12.25 3.90
C THR A 108 -6.40 -11.89 5.35
N GLN A 109 -6.91 -10.69 5.60
CA GLN A 109 -7.34 -10.24 6.92
C GLN A 109 -8.80 -9.80 6.85
N ASP A 110 -9.65 -10.45 7.64
CA ASP A 110 -11.07 -10.13 7.76
C ASP A 110 -11.42 -9.81 9.22
N GLY A 111 -11.79 -8.55 9.47
CA GLY A 111 -12.12 -8.03 10.81
C GLY A 111 -11.35 -6.77 11.16
N ASN A 112 -11.18 -6.45 12.45
CA ASN A 112 -10.62 -5.16 12.86
C ASN A 112 -9.34 -5.30 13.70
N GLY A 113 -8.35 -4.45 13.41
CA GLY A 113 -7.11 -4.40 14.18
C GLY A 113 -6.22 -5.63 14.03
N ASN A 114 -6.34 -6.38 12.94
CA ASN A 114 -5.50 -7.54 12.67
C ASN A 114 -4.13 -7.10 12.16
N ILE A 115 -3.07 -7.77 12.60
CA ILE A 115 -1.69 -7.55 12.15
C ILE A 115 -1.15 -8.86 11.60
N ALA A 116 -0.75 -8.88 10.34
CA ALA A 116 -0.12 -10.01 9.69
C ALA A 116 1.19 -9.57 9.02
N ALA A 117 2.27 -10.31 9.27
CA ALA A 117 3.55 -10.10 8.63
C ALA A 117 4.11 -11.43 8.09
N GLY A 118 4.68 -11.40 6.90
CA GLY A 118 5.25 -12.57 6.25
C GLY A 118 6.58 -12.25 5.60
N VAL A 119 7.59 -13.08 5.82
CA VAL A 119 8.85 -13.00 5.09
C VAL A 119 9.16 -14.34 4.46
N GLN A 120 9.42 -14.37 3.16
CA GLN A 120 9.87 -15.53 2.42
C GLN A 120 11.26 -15.26 1.84
N VAL A 121 12.18 -16.19 2.00
CA VAL A 121 13.55 -16.11 1.48
C VAL A 121 13.91 -17.41 0.78
N GLY A 122 14.51 -17.37 -0.42
CA GLY A 122 15.03 -18.54 -1.14
C GLY A 122 14.32 -18.80 -2.47
N HIS A 123 14.04 -20.06 -2.81
CA HIS A 123 13.31 -20.42 -4.03
C HIS A 123 12.00 -21.16 -3.72
N GLY A 124 10.89 -20.72 -4.33
CA GLY A 124 9.66 -21.52 -4.37
C GLY A 124 8.82 -21.54 -3.08
N CYS A 125 9.04 -20.63 -2.13
CA CYS A 125 8.19 -20.55 -0.93
C CYS A 125 6.73 -20.26 -1.26
N SER A 126 5.82 -20.95 -0.57
CA SER A 126 4.38 -20.68 -0.61
C SER A 126 3.83 -20.46 0.80
N ALA A 127 3.15 -19.33 0.98
CA ALA A 127 2.52 -18.97 2.24
C ALA A 127 1.10 -18.47 2.01
N ASN A 128 0.19 -18.95 2.83
CA ASN A 128 -1.17 -18.43 2.93
C ASN A 128 -1.43 -18.05 4.39
N VAL A 129 -1.69 -16.77 4.62
CA VAL A 129 -2.07 -16.26 5.94
C VAL A 129 -3.51 -15.79 5.88
N SER A 130 -4.36 -16.37 6.71
CA SER A 130 -5.73 -15.93 6.90
C SER A 130 -5.95 -15.57 8.35
N GLN A 131 -6.35 -14.33 8.62
CA GLN A 131 -6.73 -13.87 9.96
C GLN A 131 -8.17 -13.40 9.95
N GLY A 132 -9.03 -14.10 10.69
CA GLY A 132 -10.42 -13.73 10.92
C GLY A 132 -10.65 -13.25 12.36
N GLY A 133 -11.41 -12.19 12.56
CA GLY A 133 -11.77 -11.67 13.88
C GLY A 133 -11.08 -10.35 14.23
N ASN A 134 -10.99 -10.03 15.53
CA ASN A 134 -10.44 -8.75 15.98
C ASN A 134 -9.14 -8.92 16.76
N GLY A 135 -8.14 -8.08 16.48
CA GLY A 135 -6.91 -8.00 17.26
C GLY A 135 -5.95 -9.18 17.10
N ASN A 136 -6.04 -9.93 16.00
CA ASN A 136 -5.15 -11.06 15.76
C ASN A 136 -3.75 -10.58 15.34
N VAL A 137 -2.72 -11.28 15.80
CA VAL A 137 -1.33 -11.05 15.35
C VAL A 137 -0.77 -12.36 14.79
N ALA A 138 -0.26 -12.33 13.57
CA ALA A 138 0.37 -13.46 12.92
C ALA A 138 1.66 -12.99 12.26
N ALA A 139 2.72 -13.75 12.46
CA ALA A 139 3.99 -13.53 11.79
C ALA A 139 4.50 -14.88 11.29
N PHE A 140 5.02 -14.91 10.07
CA PHE A 140 5.72 -16.09 9.57
C PHE A 140 7.01 -15.69 8.87
N VAL A 141 8.01 -16.56 8.98
CA VAL A 141 9.25 -16.49 8.21
C VAL A 141 9.47 -17.87 7.60
N GLN A 142 9.57 -17.93 6.28
CA GLN A 142 9.89 -19.15 5.56
C GLN A 142 11.22 -18.96 4.84
N ALA A 143 12.18 -19.83 5.13
CA ALA A 143 13.37 -20.00 4.33
C ALA A 143 13.18 -21.26 3.49
N CYS A 144 13.20 -21.11 2.18
CA CYS A 144 13.16 -22.20 1.22
C CYS A 144 14.55 -22.41 0.62
N PRO A 145 14.80 -23.58 0.02
CA PRO A 145 16.10 -23.93 -0.56
C PRO A 145 16.60 -22.91 -1.58
#